data_AF-A0A7C3PJX8-F1
#
_entry.id   AF-A0A7C3PJX8-F1
#
_cell.length_a   1.000
_cell.length_b   1.000
_cell.length_c   1.000
_cell.angle_alpha   90.00
_cell.angle_beta   90.00
_cell.angle_gamma   90.00
#
_symmetry.space_group_name_H-M   'P 1'
#
loop_
_entity.id
_entity.type
_entity.pdbx_description
1 polymer ?
#
loop_
_entity_poly.entity_id
_entity_poly.type
_entity_poly.pdbx_seq_one_letter_code
_entity_poly.pdbx_strand_id
1 'polypeptide(L)'
;MSPKQVMLHLTKLCVYLGLSGLLSVGAVACRTPSMTQTASPSPSVSALPKEDPTAKALLGEWHVSPQKLQESVIPSIFFSSDGKGYFVNYLDGKKQATEFQYTLKSNAKPMQLDILLPGEAQPIQTIFALAGDTLRLETQTQPGVARPSNFSSQTLQLKRVSNLAELPADVFLIDASQVPNRAVLAKESEGKANIGMLNRAQQAYFLENTKFAENLELLEVAIAPETESYRYQIAQATDQQVVVKAQAKKSELKSFTGVVIAEKMPTAAGSTTQFICETEQAAQTPPTIGTVYRAAEFQCPQGSRKVK
;
A
#
# COMPACT_ATOMS: atom_id res chain seq x y z
N MET A 1 0.15 35.16 7.33
CA MET A 1 0.42 33.93 8.10
C MET A 1 1.74 33.35 7.65
N SER A 2 2.61 32.96 8.59
CA SER A 2 4.00 32.55 8.30
C SER A 2 4.07 31.15 7.67
N PRO A 3 5.00 30.88 6.73
CA PRO A 3 5.21 29.58 6.10
C PRO A 3 5.43 28.42 7.09
N LYS A 4 5.85 28.72 8.32
CA LYS A 4 6.06 27.73 9.38
C LYS A 4 4.77 27.21 10.03
N GLN A 5 3.63 27.89 9.87
CA GLN A 5 2.33 27.41 10.37
C GLN A 5 1.59 26.51 9.37
N VAL A 6 1.94 26.55 8.08
CA VAL A 6 1.35 25.68 7.04
C VAL A 6 1.90 24.25 7.12
N MET A 7 3.15 24.10 7.59
CA MET A 7 3.82 22.80 7.74
C MET A 7 3.32 21.98 8.94
N LEU A 8 2.55 22.57 9.86
CA LEU A 8 2.08 21.91 11.09
C LEU A 8 0.66 21.28 10.95
N HIS A 9 -0.10 21.62 9.90
CA HIS A 9 -1.45 21.09 9.70
C HIS A 9 -1.54 19.98 8.65
N LEU A 10 -0.54 19.82 7.77
CA LEU A 10 -0.44 18.68 6.85
C LEU A 10 0.04 17.39 7.53
N THR A 11 0.57 17.48 8.75
CA THR A 11 0.96 16.34 9.59
C THR A 11 -0.24 15.61 10.21
N LYS A 12 -1.45 16.20 10.18
CA LYS A 12 -2.64 15.62 10.83
C LYS A 12 -3.37 14.53 10.03
N LEU A 13 -2.96 14.24 8.78
CA LEU A 13 -3.40 13.02 8.10
C LEU A 13 -2.67 11.75 8.61
N CYS A 14 -1.64 11.89 9.45
CA CYS A 14 -0.82 10.76 9.93
C CYS A 14 -0.90 10.45 11.45
N VAL A 15 -1.61 11.20 12.30
CA VAL A 15 -1.41 11.08 13.77
C VAL A 15 -2.60 10.55 14.60
N TYR A 16 -3.84 10.41 14.11
CA TYR A 16 -4.96 10.04 14.99
C TYR A 16 -5.63 8.70 14.65
N LEU A 17 -4.91 7.61 14.87
CA LEU A 17 -5.47 6.30 15.23
C LEU A 17 -4.99 5.95 16.63
N GLY A 18 -5.80 6.26 17.63
CA GLY A 18 -5.51 5.92 19.01
C GLY A 18 -6.54 6.48 19.97
N LEU A 19 -7.70 5.82 20.08
CA LEU A 19 -8.28 5.35 21.34
C LEU A 19 -9.64 4.69 21.04
N SER A 20 -9.67 3.37 21.11
CA SER A 20 -10.90 2.58 21.29
C SER A 20 -11.19 2.45 22.78
N GLY A 21 -12.39 2.82 23.22
CA GLY A 21 -12.93 2.52 24.55
C GLY A 21 -14.01 1.44 24.46
N LEU A 22 -13.75 0.30 25.11
CA LEU A 22 -14.59 -0.89 25.24
C LEU A 22 -15.98 -0.61 25.87
N LEU A 23 -16.94 -1.51 25.62
CA LEU A 23 -17.68 -2.18 26.71
C LEU A 23 -18.38 -3.49 26.29
N SER A 24 -17.96 -4.54 26.99
CA SER A 24 -18.68 -5.70 27.55
C SER A 24 -19.41 -6.74 26.69
N VAL A 25 -19.02 -7.97 27.03
CA VAL A 25 -19.49 -9.31 26.69
C VAL A 25 -20.96 -9.54 27.04
N GLY A 26 -21.68 -10.22 26.13
CA GLY A 26 -22.89 -10.98 26.43
C GLY A 26 -22.88 -12.28 25.63
N ALA A 27 -22.50 -13.37 26.27
CA ALA A 27 -22.58 -14.71 25.69
C ALA A 27 -24.06 -15.12 25.57
N VAL A 28 -24.53 -15.34 24.34
CA VAL A 28 -25.78 -16.05 24.09
C VAL A 28 -25.46 -17.20 23.15
N ALA A 29 -25.50 -18.42 23.69
CA ALA A 29 -25.58 -19.63 22.90
C ALA A 29 -26.95 -19.64 22.20
N CYS A 30 -26.96 -19.56 20.87
CA CYS A 30 -28.16 -19.83 20.09
C CYS A 30 -27.86 -20.80 18.96
N ARG A 31 -28.80 -21.75 18.84
CA ARG A 31 -28.84 -22.94 18.00
C ARG A 31 -28.47 -22.65 16.55
N THR A 32 -27.70 -23.56 15.95
CA THR A 32 -27.39 -23.60 14.51
C THR A 32 -28.67 -23.83 13.68
N PRO A 33 -29.08 -22.90 12.80
CA PRO A 33 -29.88 -23.24 11.65
C PRO A 33 -28.95 -23.70 10.52
N SER A 34 -29.34 -24.77 9.85
CA SER A 34 -28.69 -25.26 8.63
C SER A 34 -28.66 -24.15 7.58
N MET A 35 -27.48 -23.60 7.30
CA MET A 35 -27.28 -22.68 6.19
C MET A 35 -27.10 -23.50 4.91
N THR A 36 -28.16 -23.53 4.10
CA THR A 36 -28.02 -23.63 2.64
C THR A 36 -27.01 -22.57 2.19
N GLN A 37 -25.89 -23.01 1.60
CA GLN A 37 -24.93 -22.12 0.95
C GLN A 37 -25.62 -21.46 -0.25
N THR A 38 -26.22 -20.30 -0.03
CA THR A 38 -26.35 -19.30 -1.10
C THR A 38 -24.95 -18.79 -1.38
N ALA A 39 -24.45 -19.09 -2.58
CA ALA A 39 -23.23 -18.50 -3.11
C ALA A 39 -23.29 -16.98 -2.90
N SER A 40 -22.33 -16.46 -2.15
CA SER A 40 -22.13 -15.03 -1.99
C SER A 40 -21.88 -14.46 -3.39
N PRO A 41 -22.68 -13.52 -3.90
CA PRO A 41 -22.36 -12.90 -5.17
C PRO A 41 -21.02 -12.19 -5.01
N SER A 42 -20.07 -12.47 -5.90
CA SER A 42 -18.96 -11.54 -6.17
C SER A 42 -19.55 -10.13 -6.29
N PRO A 43 -18.86 -9.07 -5.83
CA PRO A 43 -19.34 -7.72 -6.02
C PRO A 43 -19.38 -7.43 -7.53
N SER A 44 -20.52 -7.72 -8.14
CA SER A 44 -20.83 -7.41 -9.52
C SER A 44 -21.16 -5.93 -9.55
N VAL A 45 -20.20 -5.15 -10.01
CA VAL A 45 -20.36 -3.76 -10.36
C VAL A 45 -21.41 -3.69 -11.48
N SER A 46 -22.58 -3.12 -11.18
CA SER A 46 -23.67 -2.98 -12.15
C SER A 46 -23.20 -2.10 -13.32
N ALA A 47 -23.43 -2.58 -14.55
CA ALA A 47 -23.13 -1.85 -15.79
C ALA A 47 -23.75 -0.45 -15.80
N LEU A 48 -23.11 0.48 -16.52
CA LEU A 48 -23.61 1.85 -16.72
C LEU A 48 -25.08 1.84 -17.16
N PRO A 49 -25.92 2.75 -16.63
CA PRO A 49 -27.29 2.87 -17.11
C PRO A 49 -27.26 3.26 -18.60
N LYS A 50 -27.71 2.35 -19.47
CA LYS A 50 -27.60 2.48 -20.94
C LYS A 50 -28.26 3.73 -21.55
N GLU A 51 -29.10 4.43 -20.79
CA GLU A 51 -29.84 5.63 -21.23
C GLU A 51 -29.59 6.88 -20.38
N ASP A 52 -28.59 6.89 -19.49
CA ASP A 52 -28.30 8.08 -18.68
C ASP A 52 -27.52 9.15 -19.48
N PRO A 53 -28.09 10.35 -19.72
CA PRO A 53 -27.39 11.41 -20.45
C PRO A 53 -26.12 11.89 -19.72
N THR A 54 -26.09 11.78 -18.40
CA THR A 54 -24.91 12.10 -17.58
C THR A 54 -23.81 11.07 -17.80
N ALA A 55 -24.17 9.78 -17.88
CA ALA A 55 -23.22 8.71 -18.21
C ALA A 55 -22.61 8.96 -19.59
N LYS A 56 -23.45 9.28 -20.59
CA LYS A 56 -22.98 9.60 -21.94
C LYS A 56 -22.08 10.84 -21.96
N ALA A 57 -22.40 11.87 -21.19
CA ALA A 57 -21.60 13.08 -21.08
C ALA A 57 -20.26 12.85 -20.35
N LEU A 58 -20.14 11.82 -19.51
CA LEU A 58 -18.89 11.50 -18.82
C LEU A 58 -17.86 10.82 -19.73
N LEU A 59 -18.30 10.15 -20.81
CA LEU A 59 -17.43 9.37 -21.70
C LEU A 59 -16.34 10.23 -22.37
N GLY A 60 -15.19 9.60 -22.58
CA GLY A 60 -14.03 10.19 -23.25
C GLY A 60 -12.89 10.56 -22.32
N GLU A 61 -11.97 11.34 -22.86
CA GLU A 61 -10.72 11.71 -22.21
C GLU A 61 -10.81 13.11 -21.60
N TRP A 62 -10.29 13.21 -20.38
CA TRP A 62 -10.33 14.41 -19.54
C TRP A 62 -8.93 14.71 -19.04
N HIS A 63 -8.43 15.91 -19.32
CA HIS A 63 -7.10 16.37 -18.89
C HIS A 63 -7.21 17.22 -17.63
N VAL A 64 -6.30 17.01 -16.69
CA VAL A 64 -6.21 17.87 -15.50
C VAL A 64 -5.83 19.28 -15.92
N SER A 65 -6.57 20.28 -15.42
CA SER A 65 -6.34 21.67 -15.80
C SER A 65 -4.90 22.10 -15.43
N PRO A 66 -4.18 22.86 -16.30
CA PRO A 66 -2.74 23.13 -16.12
C PRO A 66 -2.35 23.75 -14.78
N GLN A 67 -3.24 24.56 -14.20
CA GLN A 67 -3.06 25.20 -12.89
C GLN A 67 -2.98 24.20 -11.73
N LYS A 68 -3.45 22.96 -11.93
CA LYS A 68 -3.47 21.88 -10.94
C LYS A 68 -2.50 20.73 -11.27
N LEU A 69 -1.77 20.81 -12.39
CA LEU A 69 -0.78 19.78 -12.77
C LEU A 69 0.37 19.63 -11.76
N GLN A 70 0.76 20.71 -11.06
CA GLN A 70 1.81 20.63 -10.03
C GLN A 70 1.37 19.83 -8.78
N GLU A 71 0.05 19.66 -8.59
CA GLU A 71 -0.53 18.93 -7.45
C GLU A 71 -0.99 17.50 -7.85
N SER A 72 -1.08 17.19 -9.15
CA SER A 72 -1.64 15.93 -9.66
C SER A 72 -0.59 15.02 -10.29
N VAL A 73 -0.57 13.75 -9.85
CA VAL A 73 0.30 12.69 -10.42
C VAL A 73 -0.33 12.05 -11.66
N ILE A 74 -1.59 12.39 -11.97
CA ILE A 74 -2.36 11.84 -13.09
C ILE A 74 -2.69 13.00 -14.05
N PRO A 75 -2.13 13.07 -15.26
CA PRO A 75 -2.39 14.14 -16.22
C PRO A 75 -3.74 13.96 -16.93
N SER A 76 -4.24 12.73 -17.05
CA SER A 76 -5.49 12.44 -17.78
C SER A 76 -6.29 11.25 -17.22
N ILE A 77 -7.61 11.35 -17.31
CA ILE A 77 -8.57 10.30 -16.98
C ILE A 77 -9.42 9.99 -18.20
N PHE A 78 -9.61 8.72 -18.51
CA PHE A 78 -10.48 8.24 -19.58
C PHE A 78 -11.66 7.48 -18.99
N PHE A 79 -12.89 7.75 -19.46
CA PHE A 79 -14.09 6.98 -19.09
C PHE A 79 -14.65 6.29 -20.33
N SER A 80 -14.75 4.97 -20.28
CA SER A 80 -15.28 4.15 -21.38
C SER A 80 -16.72 3.71 -21.10
N SER A 81 -17.41 3.26 -22.16
CA SER A 81 -18.84 2.92 -22.12
C SER A 81 -19.17 1.57 -21.47
N ASP A 82 -18.18 0.72 -21.18
CA ASP A 82 -18.37 -0.59 -20.57
C ASP A 82 -18.28 -0.58 -19.02
N GLY A 83 -18.12 0.61 -18.42
CA GLY A 83 -17.95 0.77 -16.97
C GLY A 83 -16.50 0.76 -16.50
N LYS A 84 -15.53 0.76 -17.43
CA LYS A 84 -14.11 0.92 -17.13
C LYS A 84 -13.62 2.34 -17.35
N GLY A 85 -12.74 2.80 -16.47
CA GLY A 85 -11.98 4.02 -16.69
C GLY A 85 -10.49 3.74 -16.60
N TYR A 86 -9.70 4.72 -17.03
CA TYR A 86 -8.25 4.61 -17.08
C TYR A 86 -7.59 5.87 -16.57
N PHE A 87 -6.66 5.74 -15.64
CA PHE A 87 -5.71 6.81 -15.32
C PHE A 87 -4.58 6.74 -16.33
N VAL A 88 -4.46 7.75 -17.18
CA VAL A 88 -3.51 7.79 -18.29
C VAL A 88 -2.36 8.72 -17.92
N ASN A 89 -1.14 8.17 -17.89
CA ASN A 89 0.13 8.85 -17.65
C ASN A 89 1.02 8.79 -18.89
N TYR A 90 2.01 9.68 -18.95
CA TYR A 90 3.08 9.62 -19.95
C TYR A 90 4.37 9.19 -19.25
N LEU A 91 4.95 8.07 -19.68
CA LEU A 91 6.26 7.60 -19.23
C LEU A 91 7.13 7.37 -20.47
N ASP A 92 8.32 7.98 -20.50
CA ASP A 92 9.27 7.89 -21.61
C ASP A 92 8.65 8.18 -23.00
N GLY A 93 7.75 9.17 -23.06
CA GLY A 93 7.06 9.55 -24.29
C GLY A 93 5.95 8.59 -24.73
N LYS A 94 5.65 7.54 -23.95
CA LYS A 94 4.57 6.59 -24.23
C LYS A 94 3.38 6.82 -23.29
N LYS A 95 2.16 6.76 -23.82
CA LYS A 95 0.93 6.75 -23.02
C LYS A 95 0.78 5.40 -22.34
N GLN A 96 0.66 5.42 -21.04
CA GLN A 96 0.37 4.24 -20.24
C GLN A 96 -0.91 4.45 -19.44
N ALA A 97 -1.72 3.41 -19.31
CA ALA A 97 -3.00 3.48 -18.63
C ALA A 97 -3.14 2.42 -17.54
N THR A 98 -3.64 2.85 -16.39
CA THR A 98 -4.03 1.98 -15.30
C THR A 98 -5.56 1.88 -15.27
N GLU A 99 -6.10 0.68 -15.44
CA GLU A 99 -7.56 0.43 -15.44
C GLU A 99 -8.15 0.59 -14.03
N PHE A 100 -9.37 1.11 -13.95
CA PHE A 100 -10.27 1.04 -12.80
C PHE A 100 -11.70 0.74 -13.27
N GLN A 101 -12.53 0.20 -12.39
CA GLN A 101 -13.97 0.10 -12.64
C GLN A 101 -14.68 1.29 -12.00
N TYR A 102 -15.78 1.74 -12.59
CA TYR A 102 -16.57 2.82 -12.00
C TYR A 102 -18.08 2.59 -12.08
N THR A 103 -18.79 3.16 -11.12
CA THR A 103 -20.26 3.26 -11.17
C THR A 103 -20.73 4.67 -10.95
N LEU A 104 -21.89 4.98 -11.51
CA LEU A 104 -22.47 6.30 -11.53
C LEU A 104 -23.86 6.30 -10.89
N LYS A 105 -24.14 7.31 -10.06
CA LYS A 105 -25.51 7.70 -9.71
C LYS A 105 -25.70 9.20 -10.00
N SER A 106 -26.26 9.50 -11.17
CA SER A 106 -26.48 10.85 -11.69
C SER A 106 -27.69 11.57 -11.07
N ASN A 107 -28.65 10.81 -10.53
CA ASN A 107 -29.83 11.35 -9.85
C ASN A 107 -29.55 11.84 -8.42
N ALA A 108 -28.41 11.49 -7.85
CA ALA A 108 -27.98 11.94 -6.54
C ALA A 108 -27.53 13.42 -6.57
N LYS A 109 -27.69 14.12 -5.44
CA LYS A 109 -27.20 15.49 -5.24
C LYS A 109 -26.29 15.55 -4.01
N PRO A 110 -24.99 15.85 -4.16
CA PRO A 110 -24.22 15.93 -5.42
C PRO A 110 -24.19 14.59 -6.17
N MET A 111 -23.91 14.62 -7.49
CA MET A 111 -23.83 13.39 -8.29
C MET A 111 -22.68 12.52 -7.81
N GLN A 112 -22.85 11.21 -7.92
CA GLN A 112 -22.01 10.23 -7.25
C GLN A 112 -21.25 9.38 -8.26
N LEU A 113 -19.95 9.23 -8.06
CA LEU A 113 -19.08 8.34 -8.81
C LEU A 113 -18.37 7.43 -7.80
N ASP A 114 -18.44 6.13 -8.00
CA ASP A 114 -17.67 5.16 -7.21
C ASP A 114 -16.57 4.58 -8.07
N ILE A 115 -15.34 4.56 -7.58
CA ILE A 115 -14.17 4.08 -8.29
C ILE A 115 -13.62 2.86 -7.56
N LEU A 116 -13.57 1.71 -8.23
CA LEU A 116 -12.98 0.50 -7.71
C LEU A 116 -11.64 0.26 -8.40
N LEU A 117 -10.55 0.35 -7.63
CA LEU A 117 -9.21 0.07 -8.11
C LEU A 117 -8.97 -1.45 -8.14
N PRO A 118 -8.18 -1.98 -9.08
CA PRO A 118 -7.80 -3.39 -9.06
C PRO A 118 -7.08 -3.76 -7.76
N GLY A 119 -7.50 -4.86 -7.13
CA GLY A 119 -6.94 -5.34 -5.86
C GLY A 119 -7.59 -4.73 -4.60
N GLU A 120 -8.45 -3.71 -4.73
CA GLU A 120 -9.19 -3.16 -3.60
C GLU A 120 -10.52 -3.89 -3.38
N ALA A 121 -10.88 -4.13 -2.12
CA ALA A 121 -12.16 -4.76 -1.77
C ALA A 121 -13.34 -3.78 -1.71
N GLN A 122 -13.04 -2.50 -1.45
CA GLN A 122 -14.04 -1.45 -1.28
C GLN A 122 -13.81 -0.34 -2.30
N PRO A 123 -14.87 0.22 -2.91
CA PRO A 123 -14.73 1.35 -3.81
C PRO A 123 -14.40 2.63 -3.05
N ILE A 124 -13.68 3.53 -3.71
CA ILE A 124 -13.59 4.94 -3.34
C ILE A 124 -14.94 5.57 -3.66
N GLN A 125 -15.67 6.01 -2.63
CA GLN A 125 -16.92 6.71 -2.81
C GLN A 125 -16.68 8.21 -2.97
N THR A 126 -16.99 8.77 -4.14
CA THR A 126 -16.73 10.19 -4.44
C THR A 126 -17.90 10.92 -5.09
N ILE A 127 -17.79 12.24 -5.23
CA ILE A 127 -18.79 13.09 -5.86
C ILE A 127 -18.19 13.79 -7.07
N PHE A 128 -19.03 14.08 -8.06
CA PHE A 128 -18.60 14.76 -9.26
C PHE A 128 -19.67 15.74 -9.77
N ALA A 129 -19.25 16.68 -10.60
CA ALA A 129 -20.14 17.59 -11.31
C ALA A 129 -19.65 17.79 -12.74
N LEU A 130 -20.60 17.85 -13.68
CA LEU A 130 -20.36 18.14 -15.09
C LEU A 130 -20.96 19.49 -15.45
N ALA A 131 -20.18 20.32 -16.14
CA ALA A 131 -20.62 21.58 -16.72
C ALA A 131 -19.97 21.76 -18.09
N GLY A 132 -20.67 21.32 -19.15
CA GLY A 132 -20.15 21.25 -20.51
C GLY A 132 -18.89 20.37 -20.57
N ASP A 133 -17.77 20.97 -20.98
CA ASP A 133 -16.46 20.32 -21.06
C ASP A 133 -15.63 20.43 -19.79
N THR A 134 -16.28 20.68 -18.65
CA THR A 134 -15.62 20.73 -17.34
C THR A 134 -16.16 19.64 -16.44
N LEU A 135 -15.26 18.80 -15.95
CA LEU A 135 -15.52 17.79 -14.93
C LEU A 135 -14.86 18.24 -13.62
N ARG A 136 -15.66 18.30 -12.56
CA ARG A 136 -15.17 18.41 -11.19
C ARG A 136 -15.27 17.06 -10.53
N LEU A 137 -14.17 16.56 -9.98
CA LEU A 137 -14.11 15.28 -9.29
C LEU A 137 -13.49 15.48 -7.91
N GLU A 138 -14.22 15.14 -6.85
CA GLU A 138 -13.64 15.16 -5.50
C GLU A 138 -12.66 13.99 -5.35
N THR A 139 -11.48 14.27 -4.83
CA THR A 139 -10.41 13.26 -4.70
C THR A 139 -9.87 13.17 -3.28
N GLN A 140 -10.33 14.04 -2.36
CA GLN A 140 -10.01 13.98 -0.93
C GLN A 140 -10.84 12.89 -0.22
N THR A 141 -10.76 11.65 -0.70
CA THR A 141 -11.45 10.47 -0.16
C THR A 141 -10.62 9.21 -0.39
N GLN A 142 -10.93 8.10 0.30
CA GLN A 142 -10.19 6.83 0.26
C GLN A 142 -11.15 5.63 0.35
N PRO A 143 -10.71 4.40 -0.01
CA PRO A 143 -11.53 3.20 0.16
C PRO A 143 -12.04 3.06 1.60
N GLY A 144 -13.32 2.75 1.76
CA GLY A 144 -13.95 2.58 3.08
C GLY A 144 -14.26 3.88 3.84
N VAL A 145 -13.86 5.06 3.33
CA VAL A 145 -14.28 6.35 3.87
C VAL A 145 -15.66 6.72 3.33
N ALA A 146 -16.50 7.31 4.18
CA ALA A 146 -17.82 7.77 3.79
C ALA A 146 -17.74 8.82 2.67
N ARG A 147 -18.65 8.73 1.71
CA ARG A 147 -18.73 9.67 0.58
C ARG A 147 -18.74 11.13 1.06
N PRO A 148 -17.90 12.01 0.49
CA PRO A 148 -18.00 13.45 0.75
C PRO A 148 -19.37 14.01 0.38
N SER A 149 -19.88 14.93 1.20
CA SER A 149 -21.16 15.62 0.95
C SER A 149 -21.00 16.92 0.15
N ASN A 150 -19.79 17.48 0.11
CA ASN A 150 -19.48 18.77 -0.52
C ASN A 150 -18.12 18.72 -1.24
N PHE A 151 -17.95 19.56 -2.25
CA PHE A 151 -16.68 19.77 -2.93
C PHE A 151 -15.71 20.58 -2.06
N SER A 152 -14.47 20.12 -1.95
CA SER A 152 -13.39 20.82 -1.26
C SER A 152 -12.72 21.87 -2.13
N SER A 153 -11.80 22.65 -1.54
CA SER A 153 -10.92 23.56 -2.30
C SER A 153 -9.88 22.83 -3.16
N GLN A 154 -9.70 21.52 -2.93
CA GLN A 154 -8.75 20.65 -3.63
C GLN A 154 -9.44 19.73 -4.65
N THR A 155 -10.75 19.92 -4.89
CA THR A 155 -11.48 19.19 -5.94
C THR A 155 -10.73 19.30 -7.28
N LEU A 156 -10.52 18.15 -7.92
CA LEU A 156 -9.85 18.08 -9.21
C LEU A 156 -10.75 18.67 -10.29
N GLN A 157 -10.19 19.56 -11.12
CA GLN A 157 -10.86 20.13 -12.28
C GLN A 157 -10.22 19.62 -13.57
N LEU A 158 -11.03 18.96 -14.38
CA LEU A 158 -10.62 18.39 -15.65
C LEU A 158 -11.35 19.04 -16.82
N LYS A 159 -10.66 19.16 -17.94
CA LYS A 159 -11.20 19.62 -19.22
C LYS A 159 -11.32 18.46 -20.19
N ARG A 160 -12.46 18.36 -20.87
CA ARG A 160 -12.64 17.34 -21.92
C ARG A 160 -11.68 17.61 -23.06
N VAL A 161 -11.04 16.56 -23.56
CA VAL A 161 -10.20 16.60 -24.76
C VAL A 161 -10.68 15.63 -25.84
N SER A 162 -11.47 14.62 -25.48
CA SER A 162 -12.08 13.67 -26.41
C SER A 162 -13.42 13.19 -25.88
N ASN A 163 -14.33 12.80 -26.79
CA ASN A 163 -15.61 12.14 -26.50
C ASN A 163 -15.64 10.68 -26.99
N LEU A 164 -14.49 10.13 -27.42
CA LEU A 164 -14.38 8.74 -27.84
C LEU A 164 -14.64 7.83 -26.64
N ALA A 165 -15.59 6.90 -26.76
CA ALA A 165 -15.98 6.00 -25.68
C ALA A 165 -15.10 4.74 -25.57
N GLU A 166 -14.12 4.60 -26.45
CA GLU A 166 -13.17 3.49 -26.53
C GLU A 166 -11.74 4.01 -26.35
N LEU A 167 -10.96 3.26 -25.56
CA LEU A 167 -9.58 3.65 -25.26
C LEU A 167 -8.75 3.65 -26.56
N PRO A 168 -7.98 4.72 -26.86
CA PRO A 168 -7.13 4.75 -28.04
C PRO A 168 -6.10 3.60 -28.08
N ALA A 169 -5.86 3.05 -29.27
CA ALA A 169 -4.99 1.87 -29.46
C ALA A 169 -3.50 2.13 -29.17
N ASP A 170 -3.07 3.39 -29.10
CA ASP A 170 -1.70 3.81 -28.76
C ASP A 170 -1.41 3.79 -27.25
N VAL A 171 -2.40 3.44 -26.43
CA VAL A 171 -2.30 3.41 -24.97
C VAL A 171 -1.88 2.01 -24.50
N PHE A 172 -0.76 1.93 -23.78
CA PHE A 172 -0.29 0.69 -23.17
C PHE A 172 -0.96 0.48 -21.81
N LEU A 173 -1.75 -0.57 -21.66
CA LEU A 173 -2.33 -0.94 -20.36
C LEU A 173 -1.23 -1.48 -19.43
N ILE A 174 -1.08 -0.85 -18.27
CA ILE A 174 -0.31 -1.40 -17.15
C ILE A 174 -1.27 -2.17 -16.26
N ASP A 175 -0.87 -3.37 -15.85
CA ASP A 175 -1.55 -4.07 -14.76
C ASP A 175 -1.39 -3.26 -13.47
N ALA A 176 -2.47 -2.60 -13.06
CA ALA A 176 -2.54 -1.77 -11.85
C ALA A 176 -2.12 -2.53 -10.60
N SER A 177 -2.39 -3.84 -10.54
CA SER A 177 -1.99 -4.70 -9.42
C SER A 177 -0.47 -4.80 -9.28
N GLN A 178 0.27 -4.48 -10.34
CA GLN A 178 1.73 -4.48 -10.40
C GLN A 178 2.34 -3.08 -10.19
N VAL A 179 1.53 -2.02 -10.04
CA VAL A 179 2.03 -0.66 -9.79
C VAL A 179 2.08 -0.41 -8.28
N PRO A 180 3.26 -0.49 -7.64
CA PRO A 180 3.35 -0.41 -6.19
C PRO A 180 3.00 0.99 -5.67
N ASN A 181 2.15 1.04 -4.64
CA ASN A 181 1.81 2.27 -3.92
C ASN A 181 3.08 2.88 -3.30
N ARG A 182 3.44 4.12 -3.67
CA ARG A 182 4.67 4.79 -3.19
C ARG A 182 4.75 4.89 -1.67
N ALA A 183 3.61 5.05 -0.99
CA ALA A 183 3.56 5.08 0.48
C ALA A 183 3.87 3.70 1.09
N VAL A 184 3.41 2.62 0.44
CA VAL A 184 3.76 1.24 0.81
C VAL A 184 5.26 1.02 0.62
N LEU A 185 5.80 1.39 -0.55
CA LEU A 185 7.24 1.25 -0.81
C LEU A 185 8.12 2.02 0.18
N ALA A 186 7.72 3.24 0.56
CA ALA A 186 8.46 4.02 1.56
C ALA A 186 8.50 3.30 2.92
N LYS A 187 7.37 2.74 3.35
CA LYS A 187 7.28 1.95 4.59
C LYS A 187 8.07 0.64 4.48
N GLU A 188 7.99 -0.07 3.36
CA GLU A 188 8.81 -1.28 3.12
C GLU A 188 10.31 -0.97 3.14
N SER A 189 10.72 0.17 2.58
CA SER A 189 12.10 0.65 2.64
C SER A 189 12.57 0.92 4.08
N GLU A 190 11.71 1.49 4.93
CA GLU A 190 11.96 1.65 6.38
C GLU A 190 12.24 0.30 7.04
N GLY A 191 11.34 -0.68 6.87
CA GLY A 191 11.47 -2.02 7.45
C GLY A 191 12.78 -2.70 7.05
N LYS A 192 13.10 -2.64 5.76
CA LYS A 192 14.33 -3.18 5.20
C LYS A 192 15.58 -2.47 5.72
N ALA A 193 15.58 -1.14 5.76
CA ALA A 193 16.71 -0.35 6.25
C ALA A 193 17.00 -0.64 7.73
N ASN A 194 15.95 -0.74 8.56
CA ASN A 194 16.08 -1.05 9.98
C ASN A 194 16.63 -2.46 10.21
N ILE A 195 16.19 -3.47 9.44
CA ILE A 195 16.80 -4.80 9.49
C ILE A 195 18.28 -4.77 9.11
N GLY A 196 18.64 -4.02 8.06
CA GLY A 196 20.04 -3.86 7.68
C GLY A 196 20.90 -3.21 8.79
N MET A 197 20.34 -2.23 9.51
CA MET A 197 21.00 -1.63 10.68
C MET A 197 21.12 -2.62 11.85
N LEU A 198 20.07 -3.37 12.17
CA LEU A 198 20.08 -4.37 13.23
C LEU A 198 21.08 -5.50 12.94
N ASN A 199 21.17 -5.97 11.70
CA ASN A 199 22.20 -6.92 11.31
C ASN A 199 23.60 -6.35 11.50
N ARG A 200 23.86 -5.12 11.06
CA ARG A 200 25.19 -4.47 11.27
C ARG A 200 25.52 -4.31 12.75
N ALA A 201 24.54 -3.97 13.58
CA ALA A 201 24.72 -3.88 15.02
C ALA A 201 25.02 -5.24 15.65
N GLN A 202 24.34 -6.31 15.20
CA GLN A 202 24.65 -7.67 15.61
C GLN A 202 26.06 -8.10 15.21
N GLN A 203 26.53 -7.72 14.03
CA GLN A 203 27.92 -7.97 13.61
C GLN A 203 28.92 -7.23 14.50
N ALA A 204 28.67 -5.95 14.83
CA ALA A 204 29.52 -5.18 15.74
C ALA A 204 29.53 -5.78 17.15
N TYR A 205 28.36 -6.10 17.71
CA TYR A 205 28.23 -6.73 19.01
C TYR A 205 28.96 -8.08 19.06
N PHE A 206 28.87 -8.88 18.00
CA PHE A 206 29.59 -10.15 17.90
C PHE A 206 31.11 -9.97 17.86
N LEU A 207 31.61 -8.94 17.17
CA LEU A 207 33.05 -8.65 17.14
C LEU A 207 33.60 -8.28 18.52
N GLU A 208 32.79 -7.62 19.35
CA GLU A 208 33.19 -7.19 20.70
C GLU A 208 33.01 -8.30 21.75
N ASN A 209 31.95 -9.12 21.62
CA ASN A 209 31.51 -10.04 22.67
C ASN A 209 31.68 -11.52 22.31
N THR A 210 32.03 -11.84 21.06
CA THR A 210 32.14 -13.21 20.53
C THR A 210 30.84 -14.03 20.62
N LYS A 211 29.70 -13.34 20.75
CA LYS A 211 28.33 -13.88 20.78
C LYS A 211 27.37 -12.85 20.22
N PHE A 212 26.20 -13.28 19.74
CA PHE A 212 25.16 -12.35 19.31
C PHE A 212 24.38 -11.79 20.49
N ALA A 213 23.83 -10.58 20.33
CA ALA A 213 22.92 -10.00 21.31
C ALA A 213 21.57 -10.71 21.26
N GLU A 214 21.00 -10.99 22.43
CA GLU A 214 19.73 -11.71 22.59
C GLU A 214 18.51 -10.77 22.62
N ASN A 215 18.73 -9.47 22.81
CA ASN A 215 17.69 -8.44 22.83
C ASN A 215 18.18 -7.15 22.16
N LEU A 216 17.25 -6.26 21.83
CA LEU A 216 17.54 -5.05 21.04
C LEU A 216 18.25 -3.98 21.88
N GLU A 217 18.02 -3.98 23.19
CA GLU A 217 18.60 -3.04 24.15
C GLU A 217 20.12 -3.16 24.20
N LEU A 218 20.65 -4.38 24.11
CA LEU A 218 22.09 -4.66 24.06
C LEU A 218 22.80 -4.13 22.81
N LEU A 219 22.06 -3.80 21.74
CA LEU A 219 22.64 -3.32 20.48
C LEU A 219 22.93 -1.83 20.49
N GLU A 220 22.41 -1.07 21.46
CA GLU A 220 22.60 0.37 21.61
C GLU A 220 22.32 1.19 20.32
N VAL A 221 21.42 0.70 19.47
CA VAL A 221 21.01 1.38 18.23
C VAL A 221 19.76 2.22 18.41
N ALA A 222 19.69 3.34 17.70
CA ALA A 222 18.53 4.23 17.67
C ALA A 222 17.38 3.68 16.81
N ILE A 223 16.96 2.44 17.05
CA ILE A 223 15.81 1.80 16.39
C ILE A 223 14.80 1.44 17.46
N ALA A 224 13.60 2.03 17.35
CA ALA A 224 12.51 1.67 18.22
C ALA A 224 12.07 0.21 17.96
N PRO A 225 11.81 -0.61 19.00
CA PRO A 225 11.26 -1.96 18.83
C PRO A 225 9.91 -1.99 18.11
N GLU A 226 9.19 -0.87 18.10
CA GLU A 226 7.97 -0.69 17.31
C GLU A 226 7.96 0.64 16.58
N THR A 227 7.54 0.61 15.32
CA THR A 227 7.15 1.79 14.54
C THR A 227 5.66 1.70 14.19
N GLU A 228 5.16 2.68 13.43
CA GLU A 228 3.80 2.60 12.88
C GLU A 228 3.63 1.37 11.96
N SER A 229 4.70 0.99 11.26
CA SER A 229 4.68 -0.01 10.20
C SER A 229 5.17 -1.39 10.64
N TYR A 230 6.10 -1.48 11.60
CA TYR A 230 6.75 -2.74 11.97
C TYR A 230 6.91 -2.95 13.47
N ARG A 231 6.96 -4.22 13.87
CA ARG A 231 7.51 -4.69 15.14
C ARG A 231 8.85 -5.38 14.88
N TYR A 232 9.89 -4.97 15.58
CA TYR A 232 11.24 -5.54 15.49
C TYR A 232 11.51 -6.42 16.70
N GLN A 233 12.14 -7.57 16.47
CA GLN A 233 12.57 -8.47 17.55
C GLN A 233 13.73 -9.36 17.12
N ILE A 234 14.58 -9.74 18.06
CA ILE A 234 15.49 -10.87 17.88
C ILE A 234 14.68 -12.14 18.17
N ALA A 235 14.50 -12.97 17.15
CA ALA A 235 13.68 -14.17 17.23
C ALA A 235 14.48 -15.40 17.68
N GLN A 236 15.78 -15.40 17.41
CA GLN A 236 16.70 -16.47 17.77
C GLN A 236 18.11 -15.89 17.85
N ALA A 237 18.87 -16.27 18.87
CA ALA A 237 20.30 -16.02 18.97
C ALA A 237 20.99 -17.29 19.47
N THR A 238 22.07 -17.67 18.81
CA THR A 238 22.94 -18.82 19.13
C THR A 238 24.39 -18.40 18.92
N ASP A 239 25.36 -19.24 19.25
CA ASP A 239 26.78 -18.93 19.00
C ASP A 239 27.13 -18.78 17.50
N GLN A 240 26.33 -19.36 16.60
CA GLN A 240 26.60 -19.39 15.15
C GLN A 240 25.66 -18.52 14.34
N GLN A 241 24.50 -18.13 14.88
CA GLN A 241 23.50 -17.41 14.12
C GLN A 241 22.62 -16.54 15.01
N VAL A 242 22.22 -15.38 14.49
CA VAL A 242 21.11 -14.58 15.00
C VAL A 242 20.10 -14.28 13.91
N VAL A 243 18.82 -14.29 14.28
CA VAL A 243 17.68 -14.00 13.40
C VAL A 243 16.93 -12.82 13.99
N VAL A 244 16.80 -11.76 13.19
CA VAL A 244 16.07 -10.55 13.53
C VAL A 244 14.84 -10.45 12.61
N LYS A 245 13.67 -10.17 13.17
CA LYS A 245 12.42 -10.07 12.40
C LYS A 245 11.92 -8.63 12.40
N ALA A 246 11.41 -8.19 11.27
CA ALA A 246 10.53 -7.03 11.14
C ALA A 246 9.16 -7.53 10.69
N GLN A 247 8.24 -7.62 11.64
CA GLN A 247 6.86 -8.02 11.41
C GLN A 247 6.04 -6.83 10.96
N ALA A 248 5.49 -6.91 9.76
CA ALA A 248 4.56 -5.90 9.25
C ALA A 248 3.31 -5.82 10.15
N LYS A 249 2.93 -4.59 10.50
CA LYS A 249 1.71 -4.29 11.27
C LYS A 249 0.49 -4.08 10.39
N LYS A 250 0.67 -3.86 9.08
CA LYS A 250 -0.40 -3.61 8.11
C LYS A 250 -0.38 -4.67 6.99
N SER A 251 -1.54 -5.08 6.51
CA SER A 251 -1.70 -6.21 5.59
C SER A 251 -1.14 -5.96 4.20
N GLU A 252 -0.96 -4.69 3.82
CA GLU A 252 -0.41 -4.26 2.54
C GLU A 252 1.13 -4.21 2.51
N LEU A 253 1.79 -4.48 3.64
CA LEU A 253 3.25 -4.43 3.76
C LEU A 253 3.86 -5.84 3.74
N LYS A 254 5.03 -5.97 3.13
CA LYS A 254 5.90 -7.15 3.27
C LYS A 254 6.53 -7.21 4.66
N SER A 255 6.83 -8.43 5.10
CA SER A 255 7.65 -8.66 6.30
C SER A 255 9.08 -9.01 5.93
N PHE A 256 10.01 -8.74 6.86
CA PHE A 256 11.44 -8.97 6.64
C PHE A 256 12.06 -9.82 7.74
N THR A 257 13.09 -10.58 7.39
CA THR A 257 13.93 -11.29 8.33
C THR A 257 15.39 -11.08 7.99
N GLY A 258 16.12 -10.48 8.93
CA GLY A 258 17.57 -10.39 8.92
C GLY A 258 18.19 -11.63 9.55
N VAL A 259 19.30 -12.08 8.99
CA VAL A 259 20.06 -13.21 9.50
C VAL A 259 21.53 -12.82 9.50
N VAL A 260 22.23 -13.06 10.60
CA VAL A 260 23.69 -12.97 10.66
C VAL A 260 24.22 -14.32 11.08
N ILE A 261 25.18 -14.86 10.33
CA ILE A 261 25.81 -16.15 10.57
C ILE A 261 27.29 -15.92 10.86
N ALA A 262 27.77 -16.47 11.97
CA ALA A 262 29.16 -16.47 12.37
C ALA A 262 29.87 -17.72 11.85
N GLU A 263 30.97 -17.53 11.14
CA GLU A 263 31.87 -18.58 10.68
C GLU A 263 33.05 -18.65 11.64
N LYS A 264 33.06 -19.69 12.48
CA LYS A 264 34.15 -19.92 13.45
C LYS A 264 35.41 -20.34 12.69
N MET A 265 36.50 -19.57 12.87
CA MET A 265 37.84 -19.97 12.45
C MET A 265 38.61 -20.55 13.64
N PRO A 266 39.41 -21.62 13.48
CA PRO A 266 40.12 -22.26 14.60
C PRO A 266 41.08 -21.34 15.37
N THR A 267 41.56 -20.26 14.75
CA THR A 267 42.66 -19.42 15.28
C THR A 267 42.38 -17.91 15.20
N ALA A 268 41.16 -17.48 14.91
CA ALA A 268 40.82 -16.06 14.73
C ALA A 268 39.41 -15.74 15.23
N ALA A 269 39.14 -14.45 15.49
CA ALA A 269 37.78 -13.96 15.68
C ALA A 269 36.92 -14.39 14.49
N GLY A 270 35.75 -14.99 14.77
CA GLY A 270 34.87 -15.51 13.73
C GLY A 270 34.43 -14.41 12.76
N SER A 271 34.43 -14.71 11.46
CA SER A 271 33.85 -13.79 10.47
C SER A 271 32.32 -13.86 10.56
N THR A 272 31.63 -12.78 10.21
CA THR A 272 30.16 -12.79 10.14
C THR A 272 29.68 -12.42 8.74
N THR A 273 28.65 -13.12 8.26
CA THR A 273 27.95 -12.79 7.01
C THR A 273 26.49 -12.52 7.30
N GLN A 274 25.93 -11.47 6.71
CA GLN A 274 24.53 -11.12 6.89
C GLN A 274 23.69 -11.29 5.63
N PHE A 275 22.40 -11.54 5.82
CA PHE A 275 21.41 -11.67 4.78
C PHE A 275 20.08 -11.02 5.22
N ILE A 276 19.26 -10.64 4.25
CA ILE A 276 17.90 -10.16 4.47
C ILE A 276 16.97 -10.92 3.53
N CYS A 277 15.91 -11.49 4.09
CA CYS A 277 14.80 -12.09 3.35
C CYS A 277 13.57 -11.18 3.45
N GLU A 278 12.88 -10.96 2.34
CA GLU A 278 11.58 -10.28 2.29
C GLU A 278 10.52 -11.25 1.78
N THR A 279 9.27 -11.14 2.27
CA THR A 279 8.16 -11.90 1.72
C THR A 279 7.89 -11.50 0.26
N GLU A 280 7.54 -12.47 -0.60
CA GLU A 280 7.29 -12.19 -2.02
C GLU A 280 6.02 -11.35 -2.21
N GLN A 281 5.01 -11.61 -1.37
CA GLN A 281 3.75 -10.87 -1.27
C GLN A 281 3.66 -10.16 0.09
N ALA A 282 2.75 -9.20 0.20
CA ALA A 282 2.44 -8.56 1.46
C ALA A 282 1.97 -9.61 2.50
N ALA A 283 2.54 -9.56 3.69
CA ALA A 283 2.30 -10.57 4.72
C ALA A 283 2.75 -10.04 6.08
N GLN A 284 1.92 -10.24 7.10
CA GLN A 284 2.21 -9.89 8.50
C GLN A 284 2.96 -11.00 9.25
N THR A 285 3.42 -12.03 8.54
CA THR A 285 4.23 -13.12 9.10
C THR A 285 5.61 -13.07 8.46
N PRO A 286 6.67 -12.76 9.23
CA PRO A 286 8.03 -12.77 8.71
C PRO A 286 8.48 -14.16 8.27
N PRO A 287 9.41 -14.25 7.28
CA PRO A 287 10.07 -15.50 6.93
C PRO A 287 10.60 -16.24 8.16
N THR A 288 10.28 -17.52 8.28
CA THR A 288 10.80 -18.35 9.38
C THR A 288 12.11 -18.98 8.94
N ILE A 289 13.18 -18.66 9.66
CA ILE A 289 14.52 -19.13 9.39
C ILE A 289 14.86 -20.22 10.41
N GLY A 290 15.23 -21.40 9.93
CA GLY A 290 15.79 -22.45 10.77
C GLY A 290 17.27 -22.22 11.08
N THR A 291 17.85 -23.11 11.88
CA THR A 291 19.28 -23.04 12.20
C THR A 291 20.13 -23.30 10.96
N VAL A 292 21.06 -22.38 10.66
CA VAL A 292 22.03 -22.50 9.56
C VAL A 292 23.44 -22.33 10.11
N TYR A 293 24.34 -23.26 9.78
CA TYR A 293 25.70 -23.31 10.34
C TYR A 293 26.76 -22.65 9.45
N ARG A 294 26.50 -22.50 8.14
CA ARG A 294 27.44 -21.89 7.19
C ARG A 294 26.75 -20.87 6.32
N ALA A 295 27.40 -19.74 6.08
CA ALA A 295 26.81 -18.66 5.28
C ALA A 295 26.56 -19.09 3.82
N ALA A 296 27.44 -19.94 3.27
CA ALA A 296 27.31 -20.50 1.92
C ALA A 296 26.05 -21.36 1.72
N GLU A 297 25.50 -21.91 2.80
CA GLU A 297 24.31 -22.77 2.77
C GLU A 297 23.00 -21.97 2.93
N PHE A 298 23.08 -20.66 3.16
CA PHE A 298 21.90 -19.86 3.45
C PHE A 298 21.04 -19.57 2.22
N GLN A 299 19.77 -19.96 2.26
CA GLN A 299 18.71 -19.51 1.36
C GLN A 299 17.52 -18.96 2.14
N CYS A 300 16.83 -17.99 1.55
CA CYS A 300 15.54 -17.55 2.06
C CYS A 300 14.48 -18.65 1.87
N PRO A 301 13.58 -18.86 2.84
CA PRO A 301 12.56 -19.91 2.76
C PRO A 301 11.55 -19.60 1.64
N GLN A 302 10.79 -20.62 1.24
CA GLN A 302 9.74 -20.49 0.22
C GLN A 302 8.75 -19.36 0.58
N GLY A 303 8.31 -18.62 -0.45
CA GLY A 303 7.45 -17.43 -0.28
C GLY A 303 8.22 -16.18 0.15
N SER A 304 9.56 -16.25 0.16
CA SER A 304 10.44 -15.11 0.42
C SER A 304 11.66 -15.14 -0.48
N ARG A 305 12.30 -13.98 -0.65
CA ARG A 305 13.50 -13.82 -1.49
C ARG A 305 14.57 -12.99 -0.80
N LYS A 306 15.82 -13.21 -1.19
CA LYS A 306 16.97 -12.45 -0.69
C LYS A 306 16.95 -11.03 -1.27
N VAL A 307 17.23 -10.03 -0.42
CA VAL A 307 17.39 -8.64 -0.83
C VAL A 307 18.72 -8.06 -0.39
N LYS A 308 19.22 -7.11 -1.18
CA LYS A 308 20.43 -6.33 -0.90
C LYS A 308 20.17 -5.21 0.08
#